data_AF-A0A9E2F0W3-F1
#
_entry.id   AF-A0A9E2F0W3-F1
#
_cell.length_a   1.000
_cell.length_b   1.000
_cell.length_c   1.000
_cell.angle_alpha   90.00
_cell.angle_beta   90.00
_cell.angle_gamma   90.00
#
_symmetry.space_group_name_H-M   'P 1'
#
loop_
_entity.id
_entity.type
_entity.pdbx_description
1 polymer ?
#
loop_
_entity_poly.entity_id
_entity_poly.type
_entity_poly.pdbx_seq_one_letter_code
_entity_poly.pdbx_strand_id
1 'polypeptide(L)'
;DVPVIISPTVETDGRLPDGSSLGGFIRRVDDESPTPPLYYMVNCAHPTHLGPTLEKAAAAGESWLERFRGFRANSSTRSHEELDNSTELDRGDPAQLARQMRELKQAYSLNIVGGCCGTDHRHITAIAEATAVRQPGT
;
A
#
# COMPACT_ATOMS: atom_id res chain seq x y z
N ASP A 1 -24.56 -2.62 -11.74
CA ASP A 1 -23.18 -2.94 -11.33
C ASP A 1 -22.77 -2.17 -10.10
N VAL A 2 -21.97 -2.80 -9.24
CA VAL A 2 -21.42 -2.21 -8.01
C VAL A 2 -19.92 -1.97 -8.25
N PRO A 3 -19.39 -0.75 -8.02
CA PRO A 3 -17.95 -0.50 -8.16
C PRO A 3 -17.16 -1.29 -7.11
N VAL A 4 -16.09 -1.97 -7.55
CA VAL A 4 -15.23 -2.79 -6.69
C VAL A 4 -13.80 -2.26 -6.70
N ILE A 5 -13.15 -2.30 -5.54
CA ILE A 5 -11.70 -2.11 -5.36
C ILE A 5 -11.18 -3.36 -4.66
N ILE A 6 -10.04 -3.89 -5.11
CA ILE A 6 -9.41 -5.06 -4.50
C ILE A 6 -8.08 -4.65 -3.87
N SER A 7 -7.84 -5.11 -2.65
CA SER A 7 -6.64 -4.81 -1.87
C SER A 7 -6.01 -6.10 -1.37
N PRO A 8 -5.06 -6.72 -2.10
CA PRO A 8 -4.25 -7.81 -1.57
C PRO A 8 -3.28 -7.31 -0.48
N THR A 9 -2.76 -8.26 0.30
CA THR A 9 -1.56 -8.06 1.12
C THR A 9 -0.33 -8.61 0.39
N VAL A 10 0.85 -8.18 0.82
CA VAL A 10 2.15 -8.69 0.36
C VAL A 10 3.04 -9.00 1.54
N GLU A 11 3.98 -9.91 1.35
CA GLU A 11 5.07 -10.17 2.28
C GLU A 11 6.21 -9.17 2.14
N THR A 12 7.24 -9.33 2.96
CA THR A 12 8.38 -8.38 3.07
C THR A 12 9.18 -8.19 1.78
N ASP A 13 9.04 -9.11 0.82
CA ASP A 13 9.65 -9.06 -0.51
C ASP A 13 8.73 -8.46 -1.60
N GLY A 14 7.53 -8.02 -1.23
CA GLY A 14 6.54 -7.42 -2.11
C GLY A 14 5.77 -8.41 -2.99
N ARG A 15 5.87 -9.72 -2.71
CA ARG A 15 5.04 -10.77 -3.33
C ARG A 15 3.80 -11.06 -2.47
N LEU A 16 2.76 -11.60 -3.08
CA LEU A 16 1.61 -12.10 -2.32
C LEU A 16 2.03 -13.32 -1.45
N PRO A 17 1.24 -13.69 -0.42
CA PRO A 17 1.55 -14.84 0.44
C PRO A 17 1.72 -16.18 -0.30
N ASP A 18 1.15 -16.32 -1.51
CA ASP A 18 1.32 -17.49 -2.38
C ASP A 18 2.58 -17.43 -3.27
N GLY A 19 3.40 -16.40 -3.12
CA GLY A 19 4.62 -16.15 -3.89
C GLY A 19 4.39 -15.48 -5.25
N SER A 20 3.14 -15.26 -5.66
CA SER A 20 2.84 -14.54 -6.91
C SER A 20 3.25 -13.07 -6.83
N SER A 21 3.59 -12.45 -7.97
CA SER A 21 3.89 -11.02 -7.99
C SER A 21 2.61 -10.19 -7.98
N LEU A 22 2.64 -9.00 -7.36
CA LEU A 22 1.51 -8.08 -7.35
C LEU A 22 1.02 -7.74 -8.77
N GLY A 23 1.93 -7.44 -9.69
CA GLY A 23 1.59 -7.18 -11.09
C GLY A 23 0.99 -8.40 -11.80
N GLY A 24 1.44 -9.61 -11.45
CA GLY A 24 0.86 -10.86 -11.93
C GLY A 24 -0.58 -11.06 -11.47
N PHE A 25 -0.84 -10.82 -10.19
CA PHE A 25 -2.18 -10.84 -9.61
C PHE A 25 -3.11 -9.84 -10.29
N ILE A 26 -2.69 -8.58 -10.43
CA ILE A 26 -3.50 -7.52 -11.05
C ILE A 26 -3.87 -7.87 -12.50
N ARG A 27 -2.88 -8.27 -13.31
CA ARG A 27 -3.12 -8.67 -14.71
C ARG A 27 -4.09 -9.83 -14.80
N ARG A 28 -3.90 -10.86 -13.97
CA ARG A 28 -4.79 -12.02 -13.93
C ARG A 28 -6.23 -11.65 -13.63
N VAL A 29 -6.47 -10.83 -12.60
CA VAL A 29 -7.84 -10.43 -12.23
C VAL A 29 -8.48 -9.58 -13.32
N ASP A 30 -7.74 -8.67 -13.96
CA ASP A 30 -8.25 -7.88 -15.08
C ASP A 30 -8.61 -8.77 -16.30
N ASP A 31 -7.75 -9.73 -16.63
CA ASP A 31 -7.94 -10.63 -17.78
C ASP A 31 -9.10 -11.62 -17.57
N GLU A 32 -9.29 -12.10 -16.34
CA GLU A 32 -10.32 -13.09 -16.00
C GLU A 32 -11.68 -12.46 -15.63
N SER A 33 -11.75 -11.12 -15.44
CA SER A 33 -12.98 -10.44 -15.04
C SER A 33 -13.66 -9.73 -16.22
N PRO A 34 -14.93 -10.07 -16.55
CA PRO A 34 -15.72 -9.32 -17.55
C PRO A 34 -15.93 -7.84 -17.17
N THR A 35 -15.82 -7.52 -15.89
CA THR A 35 -15.89 -6.14 -15.37
C THR A 35 -14.78 -5.96 -14.33
N PRO A 36 -13.60 -5.47 -14.75
CA PRO A 36 -12.47 -5.31 -13.85
C PRO A 36 -12.77 -4.35 -12.68
N PRO A 37 -12.11 -4.52 -11.52
CA PRO A 37 -12.17 -3.55 -10.43
C PRO A 37 -11.79 -2.15 -10.92
N LEU A 38 -12.32 -1.11 -10.27
CA LEU A 38 -11.96 0.29 -10.57
C LEU A 38 -10.44 0.49 -10.54
N TYR A 39 -9.79 -0.09 -9.54
CA TYR A 39 -8.36 -0.14 -9.34
C TYR A 39 -8.02 -1.10 -8.20
N TYR A 40 -6.74 -1.27 -7.96
CA TYR A 40 -6.18 -2.09 -6.89
C TYR A 40 -5.48 -1.23 -5.84
N MET A 41 -5.39 -1.79 -4.64
CA MET A 41 -4.65 -1.25 -3.51
C MET A 41 -3.71 -2.32 -2.95
N VAL A 42 -2.93 -1.96 -1.95
CA VAL A 42 -2.31 -2.93 -1.02
C VAL A 42 -2.75 -2.58 0.40
N ASN A 43 -2.93 -3.58 1.26
CA ASN A 43 -3.08 -3.36 2.69
C ASN A 43 -2.23 -4.35 3.48
N CYS A 44 -2.12 -4.10 4.79
CA CYS A 44 -1.45 -5.01 5.72
C CYS A 44 0.04 -5.24 5.42
N ALA A 45 0.71 -4.29 4.76
CA ALA A 45 2.15 -4.31 4.53
C ALA A 45 2.77 -2.98 4.94
N HIS A 46 4.06 -2.96 5.28
CA HIS A 46 4.79 -1.71 5.51
C HIS A 46 5.27 -1.13 4.17
N PRO A 47 5.36 0.20 3.99
CA PRO A 47 5.84 0.82 2.74
C PRO A 47 7.17 0.28 2.21
N THR A 48 8.08 -0.09 3.11
CA THR A 48 9.39 -0.64 2.76
C THR A 48 9.32 -2.02 2.11
N HIS A 49 8.26 -2.79 2.34
CA HIS A 49 8.07 -4.12 1.72
C HIS A 49 7.71 -4.01 0.24
N LEU A 50 7.07 -2.90 -0.15
CA LEU A 50 6.56 -2.71 -1.51
C LEU A 50 7.44 -1.79 -2.36
N GLY A 51 8.19 -0.87 -1.74
CA GLY A 51 9.04 0.13 -2.43
C GLY A 51 9.89 -0.45 -3.58
N PRO A 52 10.76 -1.46 -3.32
CA PRO A 52 11.59 -2.04 -4.38
C PRO A 52 10.79 -2.68 -5.53
N THR A 53 9.61 -3.23 -5.24
CA THR A 53 8.73 -3.83 -6.25
C THR A 53 8.13 -2.77 -7.15
N LEU A 54 7.67 -1.65 -6.58
CA LEU A 54 7.12 -0.53 -7.35
C LEU A 54 8.19 0.18 -8.18
N GLU A 55 9.38 0.37 -7.61
CA GLU A 55 10.52 0.99 -8.32
C GLU A 55 10.95 0.15 -9.53
N LYS A 56 11.09 -1.17 -9.36
CA LYS A 56 11.40 -2.09 -10.46
C LYS A 56 10.33 -2.07 -11.54
N ALA A 57 9.07 -2.10 -11.15
CA ALA A 57 7.96 -2.05 -12.10
C ALA A 57 7.93 -0.72 -12.87
N ALA A 58 8.21 0.40 -12.20
CA ALA A 58 8.26 1.71 -12.83
C ALA A 58 9.43 1.80 -13.82
N ALA A 59 10.61 1.32 -13.44
CA ALA A 59 11.78 1.25 -14.31
C ALA A 59 11.56 0.35 -15.53
N ALA A 60 10.77 -0.71 -15.38
CA ALA A 60 10.39 -1.62 -16.47
C ALA A 60 9.23 -1.12 -17.34
N GLY A 61 8.59 0.00 -16.97
CA GLY A 61 7.42 0.52 -17.71
C GLY A 61 6.19 -0.39 -17.61
N GLU A 62 6.02 -1.10 -16.51
CA GLU A 62 4.89 -2.03 -16.32
C GLU A 62 3.55 -1.28 -16.19
N SER A 63 2.62 -1.56 -17.10
CA SER A 63 1.33 -0.85 -17.19
C SER A 63 0.40 -1.09 -15.99
N TRP A 64 0.56 -2.19 -15.26
CA TRP A 64 -0.28 -2.48 -14.09
C TRP A 64 -0.15 -1.42 -12.99
N LEU A 65 0.96 -0.64 -12.96
CA LEU A 65 1.11 0.49 -12.04
C LEU A 65 0.04 1.56 -12.23
N GLU A 66 -0.55 1.67 -13.42
CA GLU A 66 -1.70 2.56 -13.66
C GLU A 66 -2.96 2.12 -12.93
N ARG A 67 -2.99 0.87 -12.46
CA ARG A 67 -4.11 0.33 -11.68
C ARG A 67 -3.85 0.31 -10.19
N PHE A 68 -2.62 0.56 -9.73
CA PHE A 68 -2.32 0.70 -8.31
C PHE A 68 -2.65 2.11 -7.84
N ARG A 69 -3.70 2.25 -7.02
CA ARG A 69 -4.27 3.56 -6.63
C ARG A 69 -4.55 3.70 -5.14
N GLY A 70 -4.04 2.81 -4.30
CA GLY A 70 -4.06 3.07 -2.86
C GLY A 70 -3.26 2.12 -2.00
N PHE A 71 -3.03 2.53 -0.76
CA PHE A 71 -2.27 1.74 0.21
C PHE A 71 -2.73 2.02 1.65
N ARG A 72 -3.04 0.96 2.40
CA ARG A 72 -3.27 0.98 3.84
C ARG A 72 -2.17 0.25 4.60
N ALA A 73 -1.23 1.01 5.14
CA ALA A 73 0.02 0.48 5.66
C ALA A 73 -0.08 -0.09 7.09
N ASN A 74 0.73 -1.11 7.40
CA ASN A 74 1.05 -1.46 8.78
C ASN A 74 2.00 -0.43 9.40
N SER A 75 1.98 -0.31 10.73
CA SER A 75 2.92 0.56 11.45
C SER A 75 4.31 -0.04 11.61
N SER A 76 4.41 -1.36 11.82
CA SER A 76 5.67 -2.08 12.00
C SER A 76 6.26 -2.53 10.67
N THR A 77 7.58 -2.57 10.57
CA THR A 77 8.33 -3.13 9.43
C THR A 77 8.48 -4.65 9.50
N ARG A 78 8.03 -5.29 10.58
CA ARG A 78 8.11 -6.75 10.78
C ARG A 78 7.23 -7.51 9.79
N SER A 79 7.57 -8.78 9.54
CA SER A 79 6.74 -9.68 8.74
C SER A 79 5.44 -10.04 9.46
N HIS A 80 4.46 -10.61 8.74
CA HIS A 80 3.24 -11.13 9.34
C HIS A 80 3.55 -12.18 10.42
N GLU A 81 4.45 -13.13 10.11
CA GLU A 81 4.87 -14.18 11.04
C GLU A 81 5.52 -13.62 12.32
N GLU A 82 6.38 -12.61 12.19
CA GLU A 82 7.02 -11.95 13.35
C GLU A 82 6.00 -11.23 14.24
N LEU A 83 4.97 -10.62 13.63
CA LEU A 83 3.91 -9.95 14.36
C LEU A 83 2.99 -10.94 15.08
N ASP A 84 2.60 -12.04 14.40
CA ASP A 84 1.74 -13.07 14.98
C ASP A 84 2.38 -13.76 16.19
N ASN A 85 3.72 -13.86 16.20
CA ASN A 85 4.48 -14.46 17.30
C ASN A 85 4.98 -13.43 18.33
N SER A 86 4.62 -12.15 18.21
CA SER A 86 5.12 -11.12 19.13
C SER A 86 4.28 -11.01 20.40
N THR A 87 4.95 -10.98 21.55
CA THR A 87 4.32 -10.70 22.85
C THR A 87 4.23 -9.20 23.16
N GLU A 88 4.92 -8.37 22.38
CA GLU A 88 4.96 -6.93 22.54
C GLU A 88 4.41 -6.23 21.29
N LEU A 89 3.68 -5.14 21.51
CA LEU A 89 3.15 -4.34 20.42
C LEU A 89 4.26 -3.43 19.87
N ASP A 90 4.75 -3.73 18.66
CA ASP A 90 5.55 -2.79 17.88
C ASP A 90 4.63 -1.72 17.27
N ARG A 91 4.71 -0.52 17.82
CA ARG A 91 3.88 0.61 17.40
C ARG A 91 4.44 1.33 16.17
N GLY A 92 5.68 1.08 15.76
CA GLY A 92 6.34 1.86 14.70
C GLY A 92 6.46 3.36 15.03
N ASP A 93 6.83 4.15 14.02
CA ASP A 93 6.95 5.61 14.11
C ASP A 93 5.90 6.29 13.19
N PRO A 94 4.88 6.97 13.77
CA PRO A 94 3.87 7.71 13.00
C PRO A 94 4.45 8.72 12.00
N ALA A 95 5.50 9.47 12.36
CA ALA A 95 6.07 10.51 11.52
C ALA A 95 6.87 9.91 10.36
N GLN A 96 7.61 8.82 10.63
CA GLN A 96 8.28 8.05 9.58
C GLN A 96 7.27 7.47 8.59
N LEU A 97 6.23 6.81 9.09
CA LEU A 97 5.20 6.21 8.24
C LEU A 97 4.51 7.27 7.37
N ALA A 98 4.14 8.41 7.96
CA ALA A 98 3.50 9.51 7.23
C ALA A 98 4.37 10.05 6.08
N ARG A 99 5.69 10.19 6.30
CA ARG A 99 6.62 10.62 5.25
C ARG A 99 6.65 9.61 4.08
N GLN A 100 6.78 8.33 4.38
CA GLN A 100 6.82 7.27 3.37
C GLN A 100 5.49 7.18 2.60
N MET A 101 4.35 7.33 3.29
CA MET A 101 3.04 7.36 2.65
C MET A 101 2.87 8.58 1.72
N ARG A 102 3.43 9.74 2.08
CA ARG A 102 3.46 10.92 1.19
C ARG A 102 4.28 10.67 -0.07
N GLU A 103 5.48 10.12 0.10
CA GLU A 103 6.37 9.79 -1.01
C GLU A 103 5.70 8.81 -1.99
N LEU A 104 5.10 7.74 -1.47
CA LEU A 104 4.34 6.79 -2.30
C LEU A 104 3.12 7.43 -2.97
N LYS A 105 2.35 8.25 -2.25
CA LYS A 105 1.18 8.95 -2.84
C LYS A 105 1.59 9.82 -4.02
N GLN A 106 2.70 10.55 -3.89
CA GLN A 106 3.22 11.45 -4.93
C GLN A 106 3.80 10.67 -6.11
N ALA A 107 4.62 9.65 -5.85
CA ALA A 107 5.28 8.87 -6.89
C ALA A 107 4.30 8.06 -7.76
N TYR A 108 3.23 7.51 -7.15
CA TYR A 108 2.30 6.60 -7.82
C TYR A 108 0.87 7.15 -7.95
N SER A 109 0.66 8.43 -7.66
CA SER A 109 -0.64 9.10 -7.76
C SER A 109 -1.77 8.35 -7.03
N LEU A 110 -1.51 7.96 -5.78
CA LEU A 110 -2.48 7.17 -4.99
C LEU A 110 -3.71 8.01 -4.63
N ASN A 111 -4.89 7.44 -4.85
CA ASN A 111 -6.18 8.05 -4.49
C ASN A 111 -6.44 7.91 -2.99
N ILE A 112 -6.24 6.70 -2.45
CA ILE A 112 -6.55 6.35 -1.06
C ILE A 112 -5.26 5.97 -0.32
N VAL A 113 -5.01 6.62 0.81
CA VAL A 113 -3.92 6.26 1.73
C VAL A 113 -4.48 6.13 3.14
N GLY A 114 -3.89 5.25 3.96
CA GLY A 114 -4.31 5.10 5.35
C GLY A 114 -3.50 4.04 6.09
N GLY A 115 -4.06 3.59 7.22
CA GLY A 115 -3.46 2.59 8.08
C GLY A 115 -4.22 1.26 8.12
N CYS A 116 -3.49 0.22 8.51
CA CYS A 116 -3.90 -1.15 8.75
C CYS A 116 -3.41 -1.60 10.15
N CYS A 117 -2.79 -2.77 10.29
CA CYS A 117 -2.42 -3.33 11.58
C CYS A 117 -1.35 -2.47 12.29
N GLY A 118 -1.50 -2.33 13.60
CA GLY A 118 -0.62 -1.54 14.45
C GLY A 118 -0.77 -0.01 14.33
N THR A 119 -1.52 0.48 13.34
CA THR A 119 -1.83 1.92 13.22
C THR A 119 -2.96 2.34 14.16
N ASP A 120 -2.88 3.59 14.64
CA ASP A 120 -3.90 4.22 15.48
C ASP A 120 -4.13 5.67 15.04
N HIS A 121 -4.94 6.42 15.80
CA HIS A 121 -5.26 7.81 15.47
C HIS A 121 -4.03 8.70 15.25
N ARG A 122 -2.90 8.46 15.94
CA ARG A 122 -1.67 9.26 15.76
C ARG A 122 -1.07 9.05 14.38
N HIS A 123 -1.06 7.80 13.92
CA HIS A 123 -0.62 7.44 12.58
C HIS A 123 -1.54 8.02 11.51
N ILE A 124 -2.85 7.87 11.69
CA ILE A 124 -3.83 8.37 10.73
C ILE A 124 -3.78 9.89 10.62
N THR A 125 -3.67 10.62 11.74
CA THR A 125 -3.47 12.07 11.77
C THR A 125 -2.21 12.47 11.02
N ALA A 126 -1.06 11.84 11.33
CA ALA A 126 0.20 12.15 10.67
C ALA A 126 0.15 11.88 9.15
N ILE A 127 -0.44 10.76 8.72
CA ILE A 127 -0.64 10.43 7.30
C ILE A 127 -1.54 11.48 6.65
N ALA A 128 -2.67 11.85 7.27
CA ALA A 128 -3.60 12.84 6.73
C ALA A 128 -2.92 14.20 6.55
N GLU A 129 -2.19 14.68 7.56
CA GLU A 129 -1.46 15.96 7.51
C GLU A 129 -0.35 15.95 6.45
N ALA A 130 0.41 14.86 6.35
CA ALA A 130 1.51 14.75 5.39
C ALA A 130 1.02 14.61 3.94
N THR A 131 -0.19 14.08 3.72
CA THR A 131 -0.72 13.77 2.38
C THR A 131 -1.83 14.71 1.91
N ALA A 132 -2.27 15.63 2.78
CA ALA A 132 -3.22 16.66 2.42
C ALA A 132 -2.70 17.47 1.23
N VAL A 133 -3.57 17.69 0.24
CA VAL A 133 -3.29 18.65 -0.81
C VAL A 133 -3.30 20.03 -0.15
N ARG A 134 -2.14 20.70 -0.09
CA ARG A 134 -2.12 22.12 0.29
C ARG A 134 -2.92 22.88 -0.76
N GLN A 135 -4.07 23.41 -0.37
CA GLN A 135 -4.69 24.46 -1.18
C GLN A 135 -3.75 25.67 -1.17
N PRO A 136 -3.42 26.26 -2.32
CA PRO A 136 -2.66 27.49 -2.33
C PRO A 136 -3.51 28.60 -1.69
N GLY A 137 -3.11 29.09 -0.52
CA GLY A 137 -3.57 30.36 0.05
C GLY A 137 -4.61 30.32 1.17
N THR A 138 -4.26 29.75 2.33
CA THR A 138 -4.79 30.18 3.64
C THR A 138 -3.64 30.51 4.57
#